data_AF-A0A937CBE6-F1
#
_entry.id   AF-A0A937CBE6-F1
#
_cell.length_a   1.000
_cell.length_b   1.000
_cell.length_c   1.000
_cell.angle_alpha   90.00
_cell.angle_beta   90.00
_cell.angle_gamma   90.00
#
_symmetry.space_group_name_H-M   'P 1'
#
loop_
_entity.id
_entity.type
_entity.pdbx_description
1 polymer ?
#
loop_
_entity_poly.entity_id
_entity_poly.type
_entity_poly.pdbx_seq_one_letter_code
_entity_poly.pdbx_strand_id
1 'polypeptide(L)'
;MLSFSGVWRLYRFFYEQYPHLHKQFAIAILYLPTFVFWSSGILKDPICTGALGWITYAMYEAFYKKKDILKNVVIIFIAGYLLYVIKVYILISYVPFFLLFLVLKNVDLIKSRLLRVAFVLGLIFLAMAMFGTVMQQLAGTLGAYGGNDVTKNISIYQKAYAEQEDVGSSFSLGVEYDGSVSSLIKIAPAAIIATLYRPFIWESKKISTLLSSIESMVIMFFTLSVFYKARPRGFVRPILKDPTVMYCLLFALLFALFVGATTANFGTLVRYKIPCMPFYIIAIFLIQDWSVRNKKSPAVGGAL
;
A
#
# COMPACT_ATOMS: atom_id res chain seq x y z
N MET A 1 17.73 -9.93 -10.03
CA MET A 1 18.76 -9.17 -9.28
C MET A 1 18.31 -7.75 -8.91
N LEU A 2 17.81 -6.93 -9.85
CA LEU A 2 17.33 -5.56 -9.54
C LEU A 2 16.18 -5.51 -8.51
N SER A 3 15.13 -6.32 -8.69
CA SER A 3 14.02 -6.43 -7.73
C SER A 3 14.51 -6.72 -6.31
N PHE A 4 15.30 -7.78 -6.14
CA PHE A 4 15.86 -8.17 -4.84
C PHE A 4 16.71 -7.07 -4.20
N SER A 5 17.51 -6.33 -4.98
CA SER A 5 18.31 -5.22 -4.44
C SER A 5 17.45 -4.11 -3.82
N GLY A 6 16.31 -3.77 -4.44
CA GLY A 6 15.37 -2.80 -3.90
C GLY A 6 14.63 -3.35 -2.68
N VAL A 7 14.16 -4.60 -2.75
CA VAL A 7 13.52 -5.30 -1.63
C VAL A 7 14.45 -5.35 -0.40
N TRP A 8 15.74 -5.62 -0.60
CA TRP A 8 16.74 -5.59 0.45
C TRP A 8 16.94 -4.18 1.04
N ARG A 9 16.96 -3.15 0.20
CA ARG A 9 17.00 -1.75 0.65
C ARG A 9 15.78 -1.38 1.48
N LEU A 10 14.60 -1.87 1.09
CA LEU A 10 13.37 -1.70 1.86
C LEU A 10 13.46 -2.38 3.22
N TYR A 11 13.94 -3.63 3.27
CA TYR A 11 14.17 -4.35 4.53
C TYR A 11 15.14 -3.59 5.45
N ARG A 12 16.28 -3.13 4.90
CA ARG A 12 17.28 -2.35 5.63
C ARG A 12 16.70 -1.04 6.18
N PHE A 13 15.85 -0.36 5.41
CA PHE A 13 15.18 0.85 5.86
C PHE A 13 14.38 0.60 7.15
N PHE A 14 13.55 -0.44 7.22
CA PHE A 14 12.79 -0.76 8.43
C PHE A 14 13.65 -1.29 9.57
N TYR A 15 14.64 -2.14 9.26
CA TYR A 15 15.59 -2.67 10.22
C TYR A 15 16.34 -1.56 10.98
N GLU A 16 16.79 -0.52 10.27
CA GLU A 16 17.48 0.62 10.89
C GLU A 16 16.58 1.42 11.84
N GLN A 17 15.26 1.37 11.67
CA GLN A 17 14.31 2.05 12.56
C GLN A 17 13.90 1.20 13.76
N TYR A 18 13.69 -0.11 13.57
CA TYR A 18 13.26 -1.04 14.63
C TYR A 18 14.07 -2.35 14.57
N PRO A 19 15.34 -2.35 15.05
CA PRO A 19 16.21 -3.51 14.97
C PRO A 19 15.66 -4.77 15.66
N HIS A 20 14.85 -4.60 16.71
CA HIS A 20 14.23 -5.71 17.44
C HIS A 20 13.13 -6.44 16.64
N LEU A 21 12.61 -5.83 15.57
CA LEU A 21 11.58 -6.42 14.69
C LEU A 21 12.14 -7.00 13.38
N HIS A 22 13.46 -7.23 13.32
CA HIS A 22 14.13 -7.73 12.11
C HIS A 22 13.52 -9.02 11.54
N LYS A 23 13.00 -9.92 12.39
CA LYS A 23 12.33 -11.16 11.93
C LYS A 23 10.97 -10.86 11.29
N GLN A 24 10.19 -10.00 11.91
CA GLN A 24 8.88 -9.57 11.43
C GLN A 24 8.98 -8.86 10.09
N PHE A 25 9.98 -7.99 9.92
CA PHE A 25 10.26 -7.33 8.64
C PHE A 25 10.74 -8.31 7.58
N ALA A 26 11.55 -9.31 7.94
CA ALA A 26 11.97 -10.35 7.01
C ALA A 26 10.76 -11.17 6.54
N ILE A 27 9.84 -11.52 7.44
CA ILE A 27 8.59 -12.22 7.09
C ILE A 27 7.77 -11.37 6.10
N ALA A 28 7.57 -10.08 6.38
CA ALA A 28 6.74 -9.22 5.56
C ALA A 28 7.34 -8.89 4.17
N ILE A 29 8.67 -8.77 4.07
CA ILE A 29 9.37 -8.25 2.87
C ILE A 29 10.06 -9.35 2.07
N LEU A 30 10.65 -10.35 2.74
CA LEU A 30 11.53 -11.35 2.12
C LEU A 30 10.91 -12.74 2.00
N TYR A 31 10.00 -13.10 2.91
CA TYR A 31 9.43 -14.46 2.98
C TYR A 31 7.94 -14.53 2.67
N LEU A 32 7.27 -13.39 2.42
CA LEU A 32 5.85 -13.38 2.09
C LEU A 32 5.64 -14.08 0.72
N PRO A 33 4.97 -15.25 0.66
CA PRO A 33 4.98 -16.11 -0.53
C PRO A 33 4.52 -15.40 -1.80
N THR A 34 3.40 -14.68 -1.73
CA THR A 34 2.85 -13.92 -2.86
C THR A 34 3.81 -12.83 -3.30
N PHE A 35 4.44 -12.12 -2.36
CA PHE A 35 5.41 -11.10 -2.69
C PHE A 35 6.63 -11.68 -3.40
N VAL A 36 7.20 -12.77 -2.90
CA VAL A 36 8.37 -13.43 -3.49
C VAL A 36 8.05 -14.00 -4.88
N PHE A 37 6.90 -14.66 -5.02
CA PHE A 37 6.50 -15.31 -6.26
C PHE A 37 6.39 -14.31 -7.41
N TRP A 38 5.66 -13.21 -7.24
CA TRP A 38 5.47 -12.24 -8.31
C TRP A 38 6.58 -11.21 -8.43
N SER A 39 7.42 -11.01 -7.40
CA SER A 39 8.59 -10.13 -7.48
C SER A 39 9.84 -10.78 -8.09
N SER A 40 9.78 -12.09 -8.40
CA SER A 40 10.90 -12.87 -8.98
C SER A 40 10.75 -13.21 -10.47
N GLY A 41 9.56 -13.07 -11.06
CA GLY A 41 9.32 -13.37 -12.48
C GLY A 41 9.91 -12.34 -13.47
N ILE A 42 9.79 -12.59 -14.78
CA ILE A 42 10.12 -11.63 -15.85
C ILE A 42 8.86 -10.83 -16.18
N LEU A 43 8.50 -9.93 -15.28
CA LEU A 43 7.26 -9.13 -15.36
C LEU A 43 7.54 -7.66 -15.01
N LYS A 44 6.52 -6.81 -15.21
CA LYS A 44 6.54 -5.40 -14.84
C LYS A 44 6.62 -5.18 -13.31
N ASP A 45 6.10 -6.10 -12.49
CA ASP A 45 6.00 -5.97 -11.03
C ASP A 45 7.34 -6.04 -10.29
N PRO A 46 8.27 -6.96 -10.61
CA PRO A 46 9.63 -6.96 -10.07
C PRO A 46 10.35 -5.62 -10.22
N ILE A 47 10.15 -4.93 -11.35
CA ILE A 47 10.72 -3.61 -11.59
C ILE A 47 10.09 -2.59 -10.65
N CYS A 48 8.76 -2.64 -10.48
CA CYS A 48 8.03 -1.77 -9.56
C CYS A 48 8.43 -2.00 -8.10
N THR A 49 8.54 -3.25 -7.65
CA THR A 49 8.94 -3.56 -6.26
C THR A 49 10.39 -3.17 -5.99
N GLY A 50 11.29 -3.38 -6.97
CA GLY A 50 12.67 -2.90 -6.90
C GLY A 50 12.75 -1.38 -6.84
N ALA A 51 12.05 -0.68 -7.73
CA ALA A 51 11.99 0.78 -7.75
C ALA A 51 11.40 1.34 -6.45
N LEU A 52 10.36 0.71 -5.91
CA LEU A 52 9.74 1.11 -4.63
C LEU A 52 10.74 1.01 -3.46
N GLY A 53 11.56 -0.03 -3.41
CA GLY A 53 12.58 -0.15 -2.38
C GLY A 53 13.71 0.89 -2.53
N TRP A 54 14.17 1.14 -3.77
CA TRP A 54 15.19 2.13 -4.03
C TRP A 54 14.71 3.57 -3.82
N ILE A 55 13.49 3.91 -4.21
CA ILE A 55 12.92 5.24 -3.96
C ILE A 55 12.73 5.47 -2.45
N THR A 56 12.29 4.47 -1.68
CA THR A 56 12.22 4.53 -0.21
C THR A 56 13.58 4.90 0.39
N TYR A 57 14.62 4.15 0.00
CA TYR A 57 15.98 4.36 0.47
C TYR A 57 16.51 5.75 0.09
N ALA A 58 16.41 6.11 -1.20
CA ALA A 58 16.98 7.34 -1.71
C ALA A 58 16.27 8.58 -1.16
N MET A 59 14.94 8.56 -1.03
CA MET A 59 14.20 9.64 -0.37
C MET A 59 14.62 9.80 1.09
N TYR A 60 14.80 8.69 1.82
CA TYR A 60 15.24 8.75 3.21
C TYR A 60 16.67 9.29 3.37
N GLU A 61 17.62 8.80 2.58
CA GLU A 61 19.01 9.25 2.63
C GLU A 61 19.16 10.71 2.19
N ALA A 62 18.46 11.13 1.12
CA ALA A 62 18.54 12.49 0.60
C ALA A 62 17.91 13.53 1.54
N PHE A 63 16.67 13.29 1.99
CA PHE A 63 15.88 14.31 2.68
C PHE A 63 16.00 14.25 4.22
N TYR A 64 16.22 13.07 4.80
CA TYR A 64 16.35 12.92 6.25
C TYR A 64 17.82 12.86 6.69
N LYS A 65 18.60 11.90 6.18
CA LYS A 65 20.02 11.76 6.58
C LYS A 65 20.94 12.80 5.92
N LYS A 66 20.47 13.45 4.84
CA LYS A 66 21.24 14.43 4.03
C LYS A 66 22.59 13.86 3.55
N LYS A 67 22.61 12.59 3.15
CA LYS A 67 23.81 11.88 2.65
C LYS A 67 23.72 11.69 1.15
N ASP A 68 24.87 11.77 0.46
CA ASP A 68 25.02 11.52 -0.98
C ASP A 68 23.88 12.10 -1.83
N ILE A 69 23.54 13.38 -1.60
CA ILE A 69 22.29 13.98 -2.09
C ILE A 69 22.16 13.84 -3.61
N LEU A 70 23.20 14.17 -4.38
CA LEU A 70 23.17 14.10 -5.84
C LEU A 70 22.87 12.67 -6.33
N LYS A 71 23.57 11.68 -5.79
CA LYS A 71 23.37 10.26 -6.12
C LYS A 71 21.94 9.81 -5.79
N ASN A 72 21.45 10.18 -4.60
CA ASN A 72 20.11 9.79 -4.18
C ASN A 72 19.01 10.50 -4.99
N VAL A 73 19.22 11.76 -5.38
CA VAL A 73 18.31 12.47 -6.29
C VAL A 73 18.24 11.77 -7.65
N VAL A 74 19.38 11.35 -8.22
CA VAL A 74 19.41 10.56 -9.46
C VAL A 74 18.63 9.25 -9.31
N ILE A 75 18.83 8.53 -8.19
CA ILE A 75 18.08 7.29 -7.91
C ILE A 75 16.57 7.57 -7.80
N ILE A 76 16.16 8.66 -7.13
CA ILE A 76 14.75 9.07 -7.03
C ILE A 76 14.16 9.31 -8.43
N PHE A 77 14.87 10.03 -9.31
CA PHE A 77 14.40 10.28 -10.67
C PHE A 77 14.28 8.99 -11.49
N ILE A 78 15.29 8.12 -11.46
CA ILE A 78 15.27 6.86 -12.21
C ILE A 78 14.14 5.95 -11.69
N ALA A 79 14.06 5.73 -10.37
CA ALA A 79 13.04 4.88 -9.78
C ALA A 79 11.63 5.47 -9.96
N GLY A 80 11.50 6.79 -9.82
CA GLY A 80 10.26 7.52 -10.05
C GLY A 80 9.78 7.43 -11.49
N TYR A 81 10.68 7.57 -12.47
CA TYR A 81 10.38 7.41 -13.89
C TYR A 81 9.91 5.99 -14.21
N LEU A 82 10.60 4.97 -13.70
CA LEU A 82 10.19 3.57 -13.88
C LEU A 82 8.79 3.32 -13.30
N LEU A 83 8.50 3.83 -12.11
CA LEU A 83 7.16 3.71 -11.51
C LEU A 83 6.11 4.48 -12.30
N TYR A 84 6.42 5.69 -12.78
CA TYR A 84 5.51 6.50 -13.58
C TYR A 84 5.10 5.78 -14.88
N VAL A 85 6.08 5.28 -15.65
CA VAL A 85 5.82 4.61 -16.93
C VAL A 85 5.09 3.28 -16.73
N ILE A 86 5.42 2.53 -15.67
CA ILE A 86 4.89 1.18 -15.49
C ILE A 86 3.56 1.18 -14.74
N LYS A 87 3.50 1.84 -13.59
CA LYS A 87 2.37 1.82 -12.63
C LYS A 87 2.32 3.11 -11.81
N VAL A 88 1.93 4.23 -12.45
CA VAL A 88 1.90 5.56 -11.83
C VAL A 88 1.10 5.63 -10.53
N TYR A 89 0.07 4.80 -10.37
CA TYR A 89 -0.75 4.74 -9.15
C TYR A 89 0.04 4.30 -7.90
N ILE A 90 1.17 3.57 -8.05
CA ILE A 90 2.10 3.31 -6.94
C ILE A 90 2.71 4.62 -6.45
N LEU A 91 3.13 5.50 -7.36
CA LEU A 91 3.79 6.75 -7.03
C LEU A 91 2.81 7.74 -6.39
N ILE A 92 1.59 7.82 -6.93
CA ILE A 92 0.49 8.68 -6.42
C ILE A 92 0.12 8.30 -4.99
N SER A 93 0.06 7.01 -4.66
CA SER A 93 -0.24 6.60 -3.29
C SER A 93 0.98 6.64 -2.37
N TYR A 94 2.19 6.33 -2.86
CA TYR A 94 3.38 6.19 -2.01
C TYR A 94 4.01 7.53 -1.62
N VAL A 95 4.31 8.39 -2.60
CA VAL A 95 5.14 9.59 -2.39
C VAL A 95 4.51 10.57 -1.40
N PRO A 96 3.20 10.90 -1.47
CA PRO A 96 2.59 11.81 -0.50
C PRO A 96 2.75 11.36 0.95
N PHE A 97 2.55 10.07 1.23
CA PHE A 97 2.67 9.55 2.59
C PHE A 97 4.11 9.34 3.04
N PHE A 98 5.03 9.05 2.13
CA PHE A 98 6.44 9.02 2.49
C PHE A 98 6.99 10.42 2.79
N LEU A 99 6.56 11.45 2.04
CA LEU A 99 6.86 12.85 2.37
C LEU A 99 6.27 13.24 3.72
N LEU A 100 5.04 12.86 4.00
CA LEU A 100 4.42 13.03 5.32
C LEU A 100 5.26 12.38 6.43
N PHE A 101 5.75 11.16 6.22
CA PHE A 101 6.66 10.50 7.15
C PHE A 101 7.93 11.32 7.39
N LEU A 102 8.59 11.80 6.34
CA LEU A 102 9.80 12.62 6.45
C LEU A 102 9.53 13.91 7.23
N VAL A 103 8.43 14.61 6.95
CA VAL A 103 8.02 15.84 7.64
C VAL A 103 7.76 15.57 9.12
N LEU A 104 7.03 14.51 9.45
CA LEU A 104 6.66 14.22 10.84
C LEU A 104 7.80 13.65 11.68
N LYS A 105 8.80 13.04 11.03
CA LYS A 105 10.01 12.62 11.71
C LYS A 105 10.90 13.82 12.07
N ASN A 106 10.78 14.91 11.33
CA ASN A 106 11.42 16.18 11.63
C ASN A 106 10.51 16.99 12.58
N VAL A 107 10.64 16.72 13.89
CA VAL A 107 9.74 17.18 14.97
C VAL A 107 9.51 18.70 14.99
N ASP A 108 10.42 19.49 14.43
CA ASP A 108 10.35 20.96 14.41
C ASP A 108 9.37 21.53 13.39
N LEU A 109 8.88 20.75 12.42
CA LEU A 109 8.08 21.27 11.30
C LEU A 109 6.58 21.41 11.61
N ILE A 110 5.99 20.52 12.42
CA ILE A 110 4.54 20.53 12.71
C ILE A 110 4.27 20.25 14.19
N LYS A 111 4.22 21.33 14.99
CA LYS A 111 3.91 21.29 16.43
C LYS A 111 2.41 21.19 16.71
N SER A 112 1.56 21.81 15.88
CA SER A 112 0.10 21.81 16.06
C SER A 112 -0.56 20.51 15.61
N ARG A 113 -1.38 19.92 16.48
CA ARG A 113 -2.18 18.72 16.16
C ARG A 113 -3.18 18.99 15.03
N LEU A 114 -3.79 20.17 14.98
CA LEU A 114 -4.76 20.53 13.94
C LEU A 114 -4.09 20.61 12.56
N LEU A 115 -2.92 21.25 12.49
CA LEU A 115 -2.15 21.35 11.25
C LEU A 115 -1.72 19.98 10.74
N ARG A 116 -1.33 19.07 11.65
CA ARG A 116 -1.01 17.68 11.30
C ARG A 116 -2.20 16.96 10.67
N VAL A 117 -3.38 17.05 11.29
CA VAL A 117 -4.59 16.40 10.77
C VAL A 117 -4.99 17.01 9.42
N ALA A 118 -4.99 18.33 9.29
CA ALA A 118 -5.29 19.01 8.04
C ALA A 118 -4.32 18.60 6.92
N PHE A 119 -3.02 18.48 7.22
CA PHE A 119 -2.01 18.05 6.26
C PHE A 119 -2.23 16.60 5.82
N VAL A 120 -2.51 15.67 6.74
CA VAL A 120 -2.83 14.27 6.42
C VAL A 120 -4.07 14.19 5.51
N LEU A 121 -5.16 14.88 5.88
CA LEU A 121 -6.38 14.89 5.09
C LEU A 121 -6.18 15.52 3.71
N GLY A 122 -5.40 16.60 3.63
CA GLY A 122 -5.04 17.25 2.37
C GLY A 122 -4.26 16.32 1.44
N LEU A 123 -3.32 15.53 1.97
CA LEU A 123 -2.57 14.54 1.18
C LEU A 123 -3.44 13.38 0.71
N ILE A 124 -4.37 12.90 1.55
CA ILE A 124 -5.34 11.87 1.13
C ILE A 124 -6.22 12.41 0.01
N PHE A 125 -6.76 13.62 0.17
CA PHE A 125 -7.58 14.26 -0.86
C PHE A 125 -6.82 14.48 -2.16
N LEU A 126 -5.58 15.00 -2.08
CA LEU A 126 -4.70 15.18 -3.24
C LEU A 126 -4.45 13.86 -3.96
N ALA A 127 -4.15 12.79 -3.24
CA ALA A 127 -3.88 11.48 -3.83
C ALA A 127 -5.14 10.89 -4.48
N MET A 128 -6.33 11.04 -3.87
CA MET A 128 -7.60 10.64 -4.48
C MET A 128 -7.92 11.47 -5.74
N ALA A 129 -7.68 12.78 -5.72
CA ALA A 129 -7.91 13.65 -6.87
C ALA A 129 -6.97 13.31 -8.03
N MET A 130 -5.67 13.13 -7.75
CA MET A 130 -4.67 12.70 -8.75
C MET A 130 -4.98 11.33 -9.33
N PHE A 131 -5.48 10.40 -8.52
CA PHE A 131 -5.91 9.10 -9.01
C PHE A 131 -7.14 9.23 -9.93
N GLY A 132 -8.13 10.04 -9.54
CA GLY A 132 -9.30 10.33 -10.37
C GLY A 132 -8.94 10.90 -11.74
N THR A 133 -8.05 11.89 -11.79
CA THR A 133 -7.61 12.51 -13.06
C THR A 133 -6.84 11.53 -13.95
N VAL A 134 -5.95 10.71 -13.39
CA VAL A 134 -5.25 9.67 -14.15
C VAL A 134 -6.22 8.64 -14.72
N MET A 135 -7.21 8.21 -13.94
CA MET A 135 -8.23 7.27 -14.42
C MET A 135 -9.09 7.87 -15.53
N GLN A 136 -9.45 9.16 -15.43
CA GLN A 136 -10.18 9.86 -16.49
C GLN A 136 -9.35 10.02 -17.77
N GLN A 137 -8.05 10.35 -17.65
CA GLN A 137 -7.16 10.45 -18.81
C GLN A 137 -6.99 9.10 -19.52
N LEU A 138 -6.77 8.03 -18.76
CA LEU A 138 -6.73 6.67 -19.32
C LEU A 138 -8.03 6.34 -20.04
N ALA A 139 -9.19 6.60 -19.42
CA ALA A 139 -10.49 6.41 -20.04
C ALA A 139 -10.69 7.25 -21.32
N GLY A 140 -10.23 8.50 -21.34
CA GLY A 140 -10.29 9.38 -22.51
C GLY A 140 -9.43 8.89 -23.68
N THR A 141 -8.25 8.32 -23.42
CA THR A 141 -7.39 7.76 -24.47
C THR A 141 -7.98 6.52 -25.15
N LEU A 142 -8.83 5.76 -24.45
CA LEU A 142 -9.59 4.65 -25.03
C LEU A 142 -10.89 5.11 -25.71
N GLY A 143 -11.57 6.12 -25.17
CA GLY A 143 -12.78 6.73 -25.77
C GLY A 143 -12.52 7.44 -27.10
N ALA A 144 -11.26 7.79 -27.40
CA ALA A 144 -10.86 8.26 -28.73
C ALA A 144 -10.96 7.16 -29.83
N TYR A 145 -11.11 5.89 -29.45
CA TYR A 145 -11.31 4.75 -30.36
C TYR A 145 -12.76 4.24 -30.43
N GLY A 146 -13.69 4.76 -29.62
CA GLY A 146 -15.09 4.35 -29.60
C GLY A 146 -15.96 5.41 -28.93
N GLY A 147 -16.96 5.90 -29.68
CA GLY A 147 -17.72 7.13 -29.44
C GLY A 147 -18.16 7.46 -28.00
N ASN A 148 -18.19 8.77 -27.76
CA ASN A 148 -18.77 9.55 -26.66
C ASN A 148 -19.71 8.80 -25.69
N ASP A 149 -19.15 8.25 -24.61
CA ASP A 149 -19.82 8.03 -23.32
C ASP A 149 -18.75 7.81 -22.24
N VAL A 150 -18.21 8.91 -21.69
CA VAL A 150 -17.11 8.88 -20.71
C VAL A 150 -17.47 8.07 -19.44
N THR A 151 -18.77 7.95 -19.13
CA THR A 151 -19.30 7.23 -17.97
C THR A 151 -19.32 5.70 -18.14
N LYS A 152 -19.32 5.16 -19.36
CA LYS A 152 -19.26 3.70 -19.63
C LYS A 152 -17.85 3.13 -19.58
N ASN A 153 -16.82 3.96 -19.49
CA ASN A 153 -15.45 3.52 -19.79
C ASN A 153 -14.77 2.73 -18.67
N ILE A 154 -15.15 2.92 -17.40
CA ILE A 154 -14.58 2.14 -16.28
C ILE A 154 -15.22 0.76 -16.17
N SER A 155 -16.53 0.65 -16.44
CA SER A 155 -17.18 -0.65 -16.58
C SER A 155 -16.65 -1.38 -17.83
N ILE A 156 -16.27 -0.67 -18.89
CA ILE A 156 -15.52 -1.24 -20.03
C ILE A 156 -14.12 -1.71 -19.60
N TYR A 157 -13.36 -0.98 -18.77
CA TYR A 157 -12.09 -1.50 -18.23
C TYR A 157 -12.31 -2.78 -17.41
N GLN A 158 -13.24 -2.76 -16.47
CA GLN A 158 -13.55 -3.94 -15.63
C GLN A 158 -14.03 -5.12 -16.49
N LYS A 159 -14.85 -4.87 -17.52
CA LYS A 159 -15.32 -5.89 -18.48
C LYS A 159 -14.20 -6.37 -19.42
N ALA A 160 -13.39 -5.49 -19.97
CA ALA A 160 -12.26 -5.86 -20.84
C ALA A 160 -11.22 -6.72 -20.10
N TYR A 161 -10.95 -6.42 -18.82
CA TYR A 161 -10.10 -7.26 -17.97
C TYR A 161 -10.78 -8.57 -17.53
N ALA A 162 -12.12 -8.60 -17.44
CA ALA A 162 -12.88 -9.82 -17.17
C ALA A 162 -13.00 -10.73 -18.41
N GLU A 163 -13.00 -10.14 -19.62
CA GLU A 163 -13.11 -10.84 -20.90
C GLU A 163 -11.75 -11.33 -21.42
N GLN A 164 -10.63 -10.63 -21.12
CA GLN A 164 -9.28 -11.04 -21.55
C GLN A 164 -8.69 -12.24 -20.79
N GLU A 165 -9.18 -12.56 -19.58
CA GLU A 165 -8.66 -13.68 -18.79
C GLU A 165 -9.79 -14.44 -18.04
N ASP A 166 -10.38 -15.41 -18.74
CA ASP A 166 -11.10 -16.59 -18.19
C ASP A 166 -12.28 -16.31 -17.24
N VAL A 167 -13.49 -16.61 -17.73
CA VAL A 167 -14.86 -16.35 -17.21
C VAL A 167 -15.13 -16.90 -15.79
N GLY A 168 -14.21 -17.64 -15.18
CA GLY A 168 -14.40 -18.32 -13.90
C GLY A 168 -14.05 -17.53 -12.62
N SER A 169 -13.26 -16.44 -12.71
CA SER A 169 -12.60 -15.79 -11.55
C SER A 169 -12.83 -14.28 -11.41
N SER A 170 -13.85 -13.73 -12.07
CA SER A 170 -14.23 -12.33 -11.92
C SER A 170 -14.97 -12.07 -10.60
N PHE A 171 -14.69 -10.94 -9.94
CA PHE A 171 -15.46 -10.46 -8.81
C PHE A 171 -15.94 -9.03 -9.04
N SER A 172 -17.17 -8.75 -8.61
CA SER A 172 -17.71 -7.39 -8.59
C SER A 172 -17.65 -6.83 -7.17
N LEU A 173 -17.35 -5.54 -7.08
CA LEU A 173 -17.44 -4.77 -5.84
C LEU A 173 -18.87 -4.26 -5.57
N GLY A 174 -19.82 -4.55 -6.46
CA GLY A 174 -21.24 -4.20 -6.31
C GLY A 174 -21.57 -2.73 -6.57
N VAL A 175 -20.60 -1.93 -7.00
CA VAL A 175 -20.77 -0.51 -7.31
C VAL A 175 -19.90 -0.17 -8.51
N GLU A 176 -20.50 0.46 -9.52
CA GLU A 176 -19.76 0.96 -10.68
C GLU A 176 -18.95 2.20 -10.27
N TYR A 177 -17.64 2.16 -10.51
CA TYR A 177 -16.78 3.32 -10.30
C TYR A 177 -16.98 4.27 -11.49
N ASP A 178 -17.56 5.44 -11.24
CA ASP A 178 -17.86 6.46 -12.27
C ASP A 178 -16.68 7.41 -12.55
N GLY A 179 -15.53 7.22 -11.90
CA GLY A 179 -14.37 8.10 -12.05
C GLY A 179 -14.38 9.33 -11.13
N SER A 180 -15.37 9.46 -10.24
CA SER A 180 -15.48 10.57 -9.28
C SER A 180 -14.86 10.25 -7.91
N VAL A 181 -14.37 11.27 -7.21
CA VAL A 181 -13.86 11.12 -5.83
C VAL A 181 -14.95 10.63 -4.87
N SER A 182 -16.22 10.99 -5.13
CA SER A 182 -17.38 10.56 -4.35
C SER A 182 -17.62 9.04 -4.46
N SER A 183 -17.54 8.47 -5.66
CA SER A 183 -17.71 7.03 -5.85
C SER A 183 -16.54 6.24 -5.26
N LEU A 184 -15.29 6.75 -5.31
CA LEU A 184 -14.15 6.12 -4.62
C LEU A 184 -14.41 5.98 -3.11
N ILE A 185 -14.95 7.01 -2.47
CA ILE A 185 -15.22 6.97 -1.02
C ILE A 185 -16.29 5.93 -0.69
N LYS A 186 -17.34 5.81 -1.52
CA LYS A 186 -18.39 4.80 -1.33
C LYS A 186 -17.87 3.38 -1.47
N ILE A 187 -16.96 3.15 -2.43
CA ILE A 187 -16.38 1.83 -2.71
C ILE A 187 -15.24 1.49 -1.75
N ALA A 188 -14.66 2.49 -1.07
CA ALA A 188 -13.44 2.34 -0.29
C ALA A 188 -13.43 1.15 0.68
N PRO A 189 -14.45 0.94 1.54
CA PRO A 189 -14.45 -0.18 2.46
C PRO A 189 -14.41 -1.54 1.74
N ALA A 190 -15.22 -1.68 0.69
CA ALA A 190 -15.32 -2.92 -0.08
C ALA A 190 -14.04 -3.20 -0.88
N ALA A 191 -13.47 -2.18 -1.54
CA ALA A 191 -12.23 -2.31 -2.32
C ALA A 191 -11.02 -2.63 -1.45
N ILE A 192 -10.90 -2.01 -0.27
CA ILE A 192 -9.80 -2.28 0.65
C ILE A 192 -9.89 -3.71 1.18
N ILE A 193 -11.07 -4.14 1.65
CA ILE A 193 -11.28 -5.51 2.14
C ILE A 193 -11.03 -6.52 1.04
N ALA A 194 -11.53 -6.27 -0.17
CA ALA A 194 -11.30 -7.14 -1.31
C ALA A 194 -9.80 -7.26 -1.61
N THR A 195 -9.09 -6.13 -1.69
CA THR A 195 -7.67 -6.17 -2.03
C THR A 195 -6.83 -6.83 -0.95
N LEU A 196 -7.07 -6.54 0.32
CA LEU A 196 -6.24 -7.08 1.40
C LEU A 196 -6.54 -8.57 1.66
N TYR A 197 -7.81 -8.95 1.71
CA TYR A 197 -8.22 -10.26 2.25
C TYR A 197 -8.79 -11.24 1.23
N ARG A 198 -9.18 -10.78 0.03
CA ARG A 198 -9.61 -11.70 -1.05
C ARG A 198 -8.41 -12.10 -1.93
N PRO A 199 -8.47 -13.25 -2.62
CA PRO A 199 -9.55 -14.24 -2.65
C PRO A 199 -9.72 -14.98 -1.32
N PHE A 200 -10.95 -15.32 -0.95
CA PHE A 200 -11.17 -16.27 0.15
C PHE A 200 -10.94 -17.71 -0.33
N ILE A 201 -10.72 -18.63 0.60
CA ILE A 201 -10.45 -20.04 0.27
C ILE A 201 -11.61 -20.64 -0.55
N TRP A 202 -12.85 -20.30 -0.21
CA TRP A 202 -14.05 -20.75 -0.93
C TRP A 202 -14.27 -20.06 -2.29
N GLU A 203 -13.55 -18.97 -2.59
CA GLU A 203 -13.59 -18.29 -3.90
C GLU A 203 -12.48 -18.77 -4.85
N SER A 204 -11.56 -19.61 -4.35
CA SER A 204 -10.36 -20.03 -5.07
C SER A 204 -10.65 -21.26 -5.94
N LYS A 205 -10.85 -21.05 -7.25
CA LYS A 205 -11.08 -22.15 -8.21
C LYS A 205 -9.79 -22.71 -8.83
N LYS A 206 -8.66 -22.00 -8.72
CA LYS A 206 -7.35 -22.41 -9.27
C LYS A 206 -6.33 -22.64 -8.14
N ILE A 207 -5.43 -23.60 -8.33
CA ILE A 207 -4.36 -23.93 -7.35
C ILE A 207 -3.47 -22.70 -7.08
N SER A 208 -3.14 -21.92 -8.11
CA SER A 208 -2.36 -20.69 -7.95
C SER A 208 -3.08 -19.65 -7.07
N THR A 209 -4.42 -19.54 -7.17
CA THR A 209 -5.22 -18.63 -6.34
C THR A 209 -5.42 -19.16 -4.91
N LEU A 210 -5.34 -20.47 -4.71
CA LEU A 210 -5.49 -21.12 -3.41
C LEU A 210 -4.35 -20.77 -2.44
N LEU A 211 -3.11 -20.76 -2.91
CA LEU A 211 -1.96 -20.33 -2.08
C LEU A 211 -2.12 -18.87 -1.62
N SER A 212 -2.64 -18.03 -2.50
CA SER A 212 -2.88 -16.61 -2.20
C SER A 212 -4.06 -16.40 -1.26
N SER A 213 -5.08 -17.26 -1.29
CA SER A 213 -6.20 -17.19 -0.36
C SER A 213 -5.84 -17.65 1.05
N ILE A 214 -4.98 -18.66 1.18
CA ILE A 214 -4.41 -19.05 2.48
C ILE A 214 -3.61 -17.88 3.08
N GLU A 215 -2.72 -17.26 2.30
CA GLU A 215 -1.96 -16.09 2.76
C GLU A 215 -2.87 -14.93 3.19
N SER A 216 -3.87 -14.60 2.36
CA SER A 216 -4.82 -13.51 2.67
C SER A 216 -5.64 -13.81 3.93
N MET A 217 -6.01 -15.08 4.15
CA MET A 217 -6.72 -15.52 5.35
C MET A 217 -5.86 -15.45 6.60
N VAL A 218 -4.58 -15.85 6.52
CA VAL A 218 -3.61 -15.70 7.62
C VAL A 218 -3.45 -14.22 7.99
N ILE A 219 -3.35 -13.33 6.99
CA ILE A 219 -3.24 -11.90 7.22
C ILE A 219 -4.51 -11.33 7.85
N MET A 220 -5.69 -11.77 7.40
CA MET A 220 -6.97 -11.39 7.99
C MET A 220 -7.05 -11.77 9.48
N PHE A 221 -6.76 -13.03 9.81
CA PHE A 221 -6.76 -13.49 11.20
C PHE A 221 -5.70 -12.80 12.05
N PHE A 222 -4.53 -12.49 11.47
CA PHE A 222 -3.49 -11.73 12.14
C PHE A 222 -3.94 -10.31 12.46
N THR A 223 -4.54 -9.59 11.51
CA THR A 223 -5.11 -8.26 11.74
C THR A 223 -6.17 -8.29 12.82
N LEU A 224 -7.13 -9.22 12.73
CA LEU A 224 -8.17 -9.38 13.74
C LEU A 224 -7.58 -9.65 15.12
N SER A 225 -6.62 -10.58 15.22
CA SER A 225 -5.93 -10.90 16.47
C SER A 225 -5.24 -9.69 17.10
N VAL A 226 -4.57 -8.86 16.29
CA VAL A 226 -3.93 -7.64 16.78
C VAL A 226 -4.97 -6.61 17.19
N PHE A 227 -6.05 -6.45 16.44
CA PHE A 227 -7.16 -5.55 16.79
C PHE A 227 -7.81 -5.93 18.12
N TYR A 228 -8.14 -7.21 18.34
CA TYR A 228 -8.71 -7.71 19.59
C TYR A 228 -7.74 -7.56 20.76
N LYS A 229 -6.46 -7.93 20.60
CA LYS A 229 -5.45 -7.84 21.67
C LYS A 229 -5.10 -6.40 22.03
N ALA A 230 -5.00 -5.51 21.05
CA ALA A 230 -4.63 -4.11 21.28
C ALA A 230 -5.80 -3.27 21.82
N ARG A 231 -7.05 -3.71 21.61
CA ARG A 231 -8.28 -2.93 21.80
C ARG A 231 -8.31 -1.70 20.86
N PRO A 232 -9.49 -1.09 20.60
CA PRO A 232 -9.58 0.04 19.67
C PRO A 232 -8.64 1.19 20.01
N ARG A 233 -8.48 1.53 21.29
CA ARG A 233 -7.56 2.59 21.75
C ARG A 233 -6.09 2.23 21.52
N GLY A 234 -5.69 0.96 21.72
CA GLY A 234 -4.31 0.52 21.51
C GLY A 234 -3.97 0.29 20.03
N PHE A 235 -4.97 0.12 19.18
CA PHE A 235 -4.79 0.06 17.73
C PHE A 235 -4.62 1.45 17.10
N VAL A 236 -5.41 2.45 17.54
CA VAL A 236 -5.40 3.81 16.97
C VAL A 236 -4.22 4.66 17.49
N ARG A 237 -3.82 4.48 18.76
CA ARG A 237 -2.73 5.29 19.35
C ARG A 237 -1.37 5.17 18.62
N PRO A 238 -0.87 3.97 18.26
CA PRO A 238 0.37 3.83 17.47
C PRO A 238 0.30 4.57 16.14
N ILE A 239 -0.84 4.49 15.45
CA ILE A 239 -1.06 5.14 14.14
C ILE A 239 -0.89 6.67 14.26
N LEU A 240 -1.35 7.28 15.35
CA LEU A 240 -1.24 8.73 15.55
C LEU A 240 0.10 9.20 16.12
N LYS A 241 0.81 8.31 16.82
CA LYS A 241 2.06 8.65 17.53
C LYS A 241 3.31 8.34 16.74
N ASP A 242 3.33 7.24 16.00
CA ASP A 242 4.48 6.77 15.26
C ASP A 242 4.31 7.11 13.76
N PRO A 243 5.13 8.05 13.22
CA PRO A 243 5.07 8.41 11.81
C PRO A 243 5.26 7.21 10.88
N THR A 244 6.05 6.20 11.28
CA THR A 244 6.31 4.99 10.49
C THR A 244 5.03 4.17 10.31
N VAL A 245 4.31 3.93 11.42
CA VAL A 245 3.05 3.19 11.39
C VAL A 245 2.02 3.93 10.54
N MET A 246 1.95 5.25 10.71
CA MET A 246 0.99 6.07 10.00
C MET A 246 1.19 6.00 8.48
N TYR A 247 2.41 6.22 7.98
CA TYR A 247 2.62 6.20 6.54
C TYR A 247 2.43 4.80 5.96
N CYS A 248 2.91 3.75 6.63
CA CYS A 248 2.76 2.38 6.16
C CYS A 248 1.29 2.02 5.99
N LEU A 249 0.46 2.36 6.98
CA LEU A 249 -0.97 2.07 6.95
C LEU A 249 -1.70 2.93 5.91
N LEU A 250 -1.44 4.24 5.85
CA LEU A 250 -2.09 5.14 4.90
C LEU A 250 -1.74 4.78 3.45
N PHE A 251 -0.46 4.53 3.15
CA PHE A 251 -0.04 4.04 1.85
C PHE A 251 -0.73 2.72 1.50
N ALA A 252 -0.72 1.76 2.42
CA ALA A 252 -1.30 0.45 2.15
C ALA A 252 -2.81 0.51 1.90
N LEU A 253 -3.56 1.28 2.70
CA LEU A 253 -5.01 1.41 2.55
C LEU A 253 -5.37 2.16 1.27
N LEU A 254 -4.68 3.26 0.95
CA LEU A 254 -4.96 4.03 -0.26
C LEU A 254 -4.59 3.24 -1.52
N PHE A 255 -3.45 2.55 -1.51
CA PHE A 255 -3.07 1.70 -2.63
C PHE A 255 -4.02 0.50 -2.79
N ALA A 256 -4.47 -0.10 -1.68
CA ALA A 256 -5.47 -1.16 -1.69
C ALA A 256 -6.81 -0.67 -2.27
N LEU A 257 -7.21 0.57 -1.97
CA LEU A 257 -8.37 1.21 -2.59
C LEU A 257 -8.21 1.31 -4.11
N PHE A 258 -7.08 1.85 -4.57
CA PHE A 258 -6.82 2.05 -6.00
C PHE A 258 -6.81 0.73 -6.78
N VAL A 259 -6.10 -0.28 -6.26
CA VAL A 259 -6.03 -1.60 -6.88
C VAL A 259 -7.40 -2.30 -6.87
N GLY A 260 -8.15 -2.20 -5.77
CA GLY A 260 -9.48 -2.77 -5.68
C GLY A 260 -10.46 -2.13 -6.65
N ALA A 261 -10.46 -0.80 -6.75
CA ALA A 261 -11.34 -0.07 -7.66
C ALA A 261 -11.11 -0.40 -9.14
N THR A 262 -9.87 -0.71 -9.54
CA THR A 262 -9.51 -0.95 -10.94
C THR A 262 -9.52 -2.41 -11.35
N THR A 263 -9.53 -3.35 -10.40
CA THR A 263 -9.29 -4.77 -10.70
C THR A 263 -10.55 -5.60 -10.45
N ALA A 264 -11.01 -6.31 -11.49
CA ALA A 264 -12.19 -7.18 -11.42
C ALA A 264 -11.87 -8.68 -11.42
N ASN A 265 -10.59 -9.09 -11.44
CA ASN A 265 -10.16 -10.48 -11.50
C ASN A 265 -9.22 -10.82 -10.34
N PHE A 266 -9.45 -11.96 -9.66
CA PHE A 266 -8.62 -12.41 -8.53
C PHE A 266 -7.15 -12.62 -8.88
N GLY A 267 -6.83 -13.15 -10.08
CA GLY A 267 -5.43 -13.38 -10.48
C GLY A 267 -4.65 -12.08 -10.59
N THR A 268 -5.25 -11.08 -11.25
CA THR A 268 -4.66 -9.74 -11.37
C THR A 268 -4.64 -9.02 -10.02
N LEU A 269 -5.66 -9.20 -9.18
CA LEU A 269 -5.74 -8.58 -7.85
C LEU A 269 -4.58 -9.01 -6.95
N VAL A 270 -4.32 -10.32 -6.90
CA VAL A 270 -3.23 -10.92 -6.12
C VAL A 270 -1.88 -10.37 -6.55
N ARG A 271 -1.67 -10.18 -7.85
CA ARG A 271 -0.45 -9.61 -8.41
C ARG A 271 -0.32 -8.11 -8.11
N TYR A 272 -1.41 -7.35 -8.25
CA TYR A 272 -1.37 -5.89 -8.17
C TYR A 272 -1.30 -5.37 -6.74
N LYS A 273 -1.75 -6.14 -5.74
CA LYS A 273 -1.67 -5.76 -4.32
C LYS A 273 -0.26 -5.85 -3.72
N ILE A 274 0.68 -6.49 -4.42
CA ILE A 274 1.99 -6.86 -3.88
C ILE A 274 2.81 -5.68 -3.36
N PRO A 275 2.84 -4.50 -4.02
CA PRO A 275 3.54 -3.34 -3.47
C PRO A 275 3.05 -2.89 -2.10
N CYS A 276 1.77 -3.05 -1.76
CA CYS A 276 1.25 -2.62 -0.46
C CYS A 276 1.32 -3.67 0.65
N MET A 277 1.35 -4.96 0.30
CA MET A 277 1.27 -6.05 1.29
C MET A 277 2.38 -5.98 2.36
N PRO A 278 3.67 -5.78 2.02
CA PRO A 278 4.70 -5.65 3.04
C PRO A 278 4.44 -4.49 4.01
N PHE A 279 4.04 -3.33 3.50
CA PHE A 279 3.76 -2.14 4.32
C PHE A 279 2.57 -2.36 5.25
N TYR A 280 1.52 -3.03 4.76
CA TYR A 280 0.36 -3.39 5.58
C TYR A 280 0.78 -4.30 6.74
N ILE A 281 1.46 -5.41 6.45
CA ILE A 281 1.88 -6.39 7.46
C ILE A 281 2.85 -5.75 8.47
N ILE A 282 3.77 -4.90 8.00
CA ILE A 282 4.68 -4.14 8.86
C ILE A 282 3.90 -3.21 9.80
N ALA A 283 2.90 -2.49 9.30
CA ALA A 283 2.07 -1.64 10.15
C ALA A 283 1.39 -2.44 11.26
N ILE A 284 0.84 -3.62 10.93
CA ILE A 284 0.21 -4.51 11.93
C ILE A 284 1.23 -5.02 12.96
N PHE A 285 2.44 -5.42 12.54
CA PHE A 285 3.51 -5.83 13.46
C PHE A 285 3.94 -4.69 14.39
N LEU A 286 4.08 -3.47 13.87
CA LEU A 286 4.43 -2.30 14.69
C LEU A 286 3.33 -1.96 15.71
N ILE A 287 2.06 -2.05 15.31
CA ILE A 287 0.92 -1.86 16.23
C ILE A 287 0.95 -2.92 17.33
N GLN A 288 1.24 -4.18 16.98
CA GLN A 288 1.36 -5.27 17.94
C GLN A 288 2.50 -5.02 18.94
N ASP A 289 3.70 -4.64 18.46
CA ASP A 289 4.86 -4.35 19.31
C ASP A 289 4.57 -3.20 20.29
N TRP A 290 3.95 -2.13 19.81
CA TRP A 290 3.55 -1.01 20.66
C TRP A 290 2.56 -1.43 21.74
N SER A 291 1.58 -2.27 21.38
CA SER A 291 0.59 -2.79 22.34
C SER A 291 1.23 -3.67 23.42
N VAL A 292 2.16 -4.54 23.04
CA VAL A 292 2.87 -5.42 23.98
C VAL A 292 3.77 -4.61 24.91
N ARG A 293 4.53 -3.64 24.38
CA ARG A 293 5.42 -2.78 25.18
C ARG A 293 4.67 -1.97 26.23
N ASN A 294 3.53 -1.39 25.87
CA ASN A 294 2.71 -0.64 26.83
C ASN A 294 2.03 -1.52 27.89
N LYS A 295 1.70 -2.77 27.57
CA LYS A 295 1.19 -3.72 28.56
C LYS A 295 2.25 -4.22 29.54
N LYS A 296 3.53 -4.15 29.18
CA LYS A 296 4.66 -4.46 30.07
C LYS A 296 5.11 -3.26 30.92
N SER A 297 4.63 -2.05 30.63
CA SER A 297 4.94 -0.82 31.35
C SER A 297 3.77 -0.22 32.17
N PRO A 298 2.87 -0.98 32.83
CA PRO A 298 1.93 -0.39 33.77
C PRO A 298 2.61 -0.24 35.15
N ALA A 299 2.60 1.00 35.67
CA ALA A 299 2.90 1.39 37.06
C ALA A 299 4.37 1.39 37.55
N VAL A 300 5.10 2.45 37.22
CA VAL A 300 5.91 3.20 38.21
C VAL A 300 5.42 4.64 38.16
N GLY A 301 4.35 4.93 38.89
CA GLY A 301 3.66 6.23 38.84
C GLY A 301 2.48 6.27 39.80
N GLY A 302 2.68 5.66 40.97
CA GLY A 302 1.72 5.53 42.05
C GLY A 302 2.46 5.16 43.32
N ALA A 303 3.45 5.96 43.69
CA ALA A 303 4.04 5.99 45.02
C ALA A 303 4.71 7.36 45.18
N LEU A 304 4.25 8.07 46.23
CA LEU A 304 4.60 9.41 46.70
C LEU A 304 3.82 10.55 46.04
#